data_AF-A0A314ZRE2-F1
#
_entry.id   AF-A0A314ZRE2-F1
#
_cell.length_a   1.000
_cell.length_b   1.000
_cell.length_c   1.000
_cell.angle_alpha   90.00
_cell.angle_beta   90.00
_cell.angle_gamma   90.00
#
_symmetry.space_group_name_H-M   'P 1'
#
loop_
_entity.id
_entity.type
_entity.pdbx_description
1 polymer ?
#
loop_
_entity_poly.entity_id
_entity_poly.type
_entity_poly.pdbx_seq_one_letter_code
_entity_poly.pdbx_strand_id
1 'polypeptide(L)'
;MDSDEEQEWVPFKNRPEWSDVVPVEQDDGPNPVVPIAYKEEFTQTMNYFRALYRADERSPRALQLTTEAIKLNSGNYTVWHFRRLILKTLSADLQNELDFTEDIAKANSKNYQLWHHRRWVAEILGTNATSQELEFTKKILSHDAKHYHAWAHRQWVLQELGGWEDELDYCHELLEEDIFNNSAWNQRNFVITRSPFLGGLKAIRESEVSYTLKAIVAHPENESSWRYLRGFTKMTISLG
;
A
#
# COMPACT_ATOMS: atom_id res chain seq x y z
N MET A 1 -6.78 29.96 -2.86
CA MET A 1 -5.60 30.47 -3.57
C MET A 1 -4.44 29.68 -3.02
N ASP A 2 -4.16 28.54 -3.62
CA ASP A 2 -2.83 27.93 -3.62
C ASP A 2 -2.55 27.67 -5.08
N SER A 3 -1.62 28.43 -5.61
CA SER A 3 -1.08 28.28 -6.95
C SER A 3 -0.11 27.10 -6.90
N ASP A 4 -0.60 25.92 -7.24
CA ASP A 4 0.26 24.86 -7.77
C ASP A 4 0.77 25.37 -9.13
N GLU A 5 1.80 26.23 -9.09
CA GLU A 5 2.65 26.44 -10.25
C GLU A 5 3.28 25.07 -10.53
N GLU A 6 2.74 24.34 -11.51
CA GLU A 6 3.36 23.14 -12.06
C GLU A 6 4.79 23.54 -12.46
N GLN A 7 5.75 23.18 -11.62
CA GLN A 7 7.15 23.49 -11.83
C GLN A 7 7.55 22.85 -13.16
N GLU A 8 7.83 23.69 -14.15
CA GLU A 8 8.08 23.24 -15.52
C GLU A 8 9.23 22.23 -15.54
N TRP A 9 8.99 21.04 -16.10
CA TRP A 9 10.00 19.99 -16.14
C TRP A 9 11.20 20.43 -16.97
N VAL A 10 12.39 20.39 -16.36
CA VAL A 10 13.65 20.73 -17.03
C VAL A 10 14.31 19.47 -17.58
N PRO A 11 14.63 19.40 -18.88
CA PRO A 11 15.40 18.29 -19.47
C PRO A 11 16.71 18.01 -18.73
N PHE A 12 17.04 16.73 -18.50
CA PHE A 12 18.25 16.32 -17.78
C PHE A 12 19.55 16.85 -18.42
N LYS A 13 19.59 16.93 -19.75
CA LYS A 13 20.71 17.52 -20.51
C LYS A 13 21.00 18.99 -20.15
N ASN A 14 20.01 19.71 -19.60
CA ASN A 14 20.11 21.11 -19.21
C ASN A 14 20.40 21.27 -17.70
N ARG A 15 20.51 20.18 -16.95
CA ARG A 15 20.75 20.18 -15.51
C ARG A 15 22.26 19.98 -15.25
N PRO A 16 22.99 20.98 -14.71
CA PRO A 16 24.46 20.90 -14.57
C PRO A 16 24.94 19.70 -13.76
N GLU A 17 24.17 19.27 -12.76
CA GLU A 17 24.45 18.13 -11.89
C GLU A 17 24.34 16.75 -12.58
N TRP A 18 23.93 16.72 -13.85
CA TRP A 18 23.84 15.54 -14.71
C TRP A 18 24.83 15.55 -15.88
N SER A 19 25.71 16.56 -15.93
CA SER A 19 26.65 16.76 -17.05
C SER A 19 27.73 15.67 -17.19
N ASP A 20 28.02 14.95 -16.10
CA ASP A 20 28.94 13.81 -16.07
C ASP A 20 28.30 12.49 -16.51
N VAL A 21 26.97 12.44 -16.63
CA VAL A 21 26.24 11.21 -16.92
C VAL A 21 25.96 11.10 -18.41
N VAL A 22 26.45 10.04 -19.04
CA VAL A 22 26.10 9.69 -20.42
C VAL A 22 24.81 8.84 -20.40
N PRO A 23 23.68 9.34 -20.94
CA PRO A 23 22.41 8.61 -20.92
C PRO A 23 22.48 7.32 -21.74
N VAL A 24 21.78 6.28 -21.29
CA VAL A 24 21.74 4.96 -21.94
C VAL A 24 20.37 4.68 -22.52
N GLU A 25 20.29 4.63 -23.85
CA GLU A 25 19.06 4.35 -24.58
C GLU A 25 18.50 2.95 -24.28
N GLN A 26 17.19 2.78 -24.51
CA GLN A 26 16.55 1.47 -24.49
C GLN A 26 17.01 0.68 -25.72
N ASP A 27 17.49 -0.55 -25.50
CA ASP A 27 17.80 -1.47 -26.58
C ASP A 27 16.58 -2.38 -26.84
N ASP A 28 15.71 -1.97 -27.76
CA ASP A 28 14.57 -2.77 -28.23
C ASP A 28 14.91 -3.64 -29.46
N GLY A 29 16.19 -3.68 -29.84
CA GLY A 29 16.67 -4.36 -31.03
C GLY A 29 16.27 -3.67 -32.36
N PRO A 30 16.65 -4.27 -33.51
CA PRO A 30 16.47 -3.65 -34.82
C PRO A 30 15.02 -3.65 -35.33
N ASN A 31 14.16 -4.51 -34.79
CA ASN A 31 12.75 -4.64 -35.20
C ASN A 31 11.87 -4.76 -33.95
N PRO A 32 11.59 -3.65 -33.25
CA PRO A 32 10.91 -3.69 -31.97
C PRO A 32 9.44 -4.13 -32.15
N VAL A 33 8.99 -5.02 -31.26
CA VAL A 33 7.58 -5.39 -31.14
C VAL A 33 6.97 -4.66 -29.95
N VAL A 34 5.72 -4.23 -30.09
CA VAL A 34 4.98 -3.39 -29.11
C VAL A 34 5.74 -2.13 -28.63
N PRO A 35 6.40 -1.36 -29.54
CA PRO A 35 7.09 -0.14 -29.14
C PRO A 35 6.09 0.89 -28.62
N ILE A 36 6.45 1.55 -27.51
CA ILE A 36 5.65 2.64 -26.95
C ILE A 36 6.25 3.95 -27.46
N ALA A 37 5.41 4.80 -28.03
CA ALA A 37 5.79 6.16 -28.42
C ALA A 37 5.90 7.06 -27.18
N TYR A 38 7.02 6.94 -26.45
CA TYR A 38 7.27 7.68 -25.22
C TYR A 38 7.40 9.19 -25.46
N LYS A 39 6.89 9.99 -24.51
CA LYS A 39 7.19 11.43 -24.45
C LYS A 39 8.67 11.65 -24.14
N GLU A 40 9.21 12.82 -24.52
CA GLU A 40 10.63 13.17 -24.29
C GLU A 40 11.03 13.03 -22.82
N GLU A 41 10.19 13.51 -21.90
CA GLU A 41 10.40 13.38 -20.45
C GLU A 41 10.61 11.94 -20.00
N PHE A 42 9.76 11.03 -20.46
CA PHE A 42 9.87 9.61 -20.11
C PHE A 42 11.16 9.01 -20.67
N THR A 43 11.44 9.28 -21.95
CA THR A 43 12.64 8.78 -22.63
C THR A 43 13.90 9.25 -21.92
N GLN A 44 14.01 10.55 -21.62
CA GLN A 44 15.18 11.10 -20.93
C GLN A 44 15.32 10.51 -19.52
N THR A 45 14.26 10.55 -18.71
CA THR A 45 14.29 10.02 -17.34
C THR A 45 14.75 8.56 -17.31
N MET A 46 14.19 7.73 -18.20
CA MET A 46 14.57 6.31 -18.25
C MET A 46 15.98 6.10 -18.82
N ASN A 47 16.46 6.94 -19.74
CA ASN A 47 17.83 6.83 -20.24
C ASN A 47 18.87 7.16 -19.17
N TYR A 48 18.63 8.20 -18.37
CA TYR A 48 19.47 8.51 -17.21
C TYR A 48 19.35 7.43 -16.13
N PHE A 49 18.15 6.87 -15.91
CA PHE A 49 17.97 5.75 -14.97
C PHE A 49 18.80 4.54 -15.39
N ARG A 50 18.77 4.15 -16.66
CA ARG A 50 19.58 3.04 -17.18
C ARG A 50 21.08 3.31 -17.00
N ALA A 51 21.54 4.54 -17.17
CA ALA A 51 22.94 4.91 -16.96
C ALA A 51 23.37 4.70 -15.50
N LEU A 52 22.64 5.28 -14.55
CA LEU A 52 22.95 5.17 -13.11
C LEU A 52 22.77 3.74 -12.59
N TYR A 53 21.73 3.04 -13.06
CA TYR A 53 21.48 1.65 -12.70
C TYR A 53 22.62 0.72 -13.15
N ARG A 54 23.14 0.91 -14.38
CA ARG A 54 24.30 0.15 -14.88
C ARG A 54 25.59 0.45 -14.13
N ALA A 55 25.76 1.68 -13.67
CA ALA A 55 26.90 2.10 -12.87
C ALA A 55 26.80 1.71 -11.38
N ASP A 56 25.65 1.17 -10.94
CA ASP A 56 25.27 0.99 -9.52
C ASP A 56 25.50 2.26 -8.69
N GLU A 57 25.18 3.43 -9.25
CA GLU A 57 25.38 4.70 -8.56
C GLU A 57 24.30 4.90 -7.48
N ARG A 58 24.71 4.87 -6.22
CA ARG A 58 23.80 5.02 -5.06
C ARG A 58 24.00 6.36 -4.37
N SER A 59 23.60 7.42 -5.05
CA SER A 59 23.76 8.82 -4.62
C SER A 59 22.41 9.50 -4.31
N PRO A 60 22.41 10.68 -3.65
CA PRO A 60 21.18 11.46 -3.48
C PRO A 60 20.50 11.84 -4.81
N ARG A 61 21.26 12.14 -5.87
CA ARG A 61 20.70 12.41 -7.21
C ARG A 61 20.06 11.16 -7.82
N ALA A 62 20.63 9.98 -7.57
CA ALA A 62 20.03 8.71 -7.99
C ALA A 62 18.67 8.50 -7.29
N LEU A 63 18.58 8.83 -6.00
CA LEU A 63 17.32 8.76 -5.26
C LEU A 63 16.27 9.68 -5.87
N GLN A 64 16.63 10.94 -6.16
CA GLN A 64 15.74 11.90 -6.83
C GLN A 64 15.30 11.42 -8.22
N LEU A 65 16.22 10.84 -9.00
CA LEU A 65 15.88 10.26 -10.30
C LEU A 65 14.87 9.11 -10.18
N THR A 66 15.00 8.25 -9.17
CA THR A 66 13.98 7.21 -8.94
C THR A 66 12.61 7.80 -8.59
N THR A 67 12.56 8.96 -7.92
CA THR A 67 11.31 9.69 -7.66
C THR A 67 10.64 10.11 -8.98
N GLU A 68 11.40 10.75 -9.89
CA GLU A 68 10.89 11.15 -11.21
C GLU A 68 10.42 9.93 -12.03
N ALA A 69 11.24 8.87 -12.08
CA ALA A 69 10.90 7.65 -12.80
C ALA A 69 9.64 6.93 -12.26
N ILE A 70 9.44 6.91 -10.93
CA ILE A 70 8.25 6.32 -10.30
C ILE A 70 7.00 7.17 -10.57
N LYS A 71 7.11 8.50 -10.55
CA LYS A 71 5.97 9.38 -10.90
C LYS A 71 5.51 9.16 -12.34
N LEU A 72 6.45 8.91 -13.26
CA LEU A 72 6.14 8.61 -14.66
C LEU A 72 5.61 7.19 -14.88
N ASN A 73 6.11 6.20 -14.14
CA ASN A 73 5.61 4.83 -14.19
C ASN A 73 5.83 4.13 -12.85
N SER A 74 4.83 4.22 -11.97
CA SER A 74 4.88 3.57 -10.66
C SER A 74 4.82 2.04 -10.75
N GLY A 75 4.49 1.47 -11.91
CA GLY A 75 4.51 0.02 -12.14
C GLY A 75 5.92 -0.56 -12.37
N ASN A 76 6.94 0.27 -12.52
CA ASN A 76 8.30 -0.19 -12.82
C ASN A 76 9.02 -0.75 -11.58
N TYR A 77 8.91 -2.06 -11.36
CA TYR A 77 9.48 -2.75 -10.20
C TYR A 77 11.01 -2.65 -10.11
N THR A 78 11.73 -2.47 -11.23
CA THR A 78 13.19 -2.32 -11.25
C THR A 78 13.61 -1.00 -10.59
N VAL A 79 12.86 0.08 -10.86
CA VAL A 79 13.11 1.39 -10.23
C VAL A 79 12.87 1.32 -8.73
N TRP A 80 11.77 0.68 -8.29
CA TRP A 80 11.49 0.47 -6.86
C TRP A 80 12.58 -0.36 -6.17
N HIS A 81 13.07 -1.42 -6.82
CA HIS A 81 14.16 -2.22 -6.29
C HIS A 81 15.43 -1.38 -6.09
N PHE A 82 15.84 -0.62 -7.12
CA PHE A 82 17.01 0.23 -7.05
C PHE A 82 16.86 1.33 -6.00
N ARG A 83 15.67 1.94 -5.89
CA ARG A 83 15.35 2.92 -4.84
C ARG A 83 15.60 2.36 -3.45
N ARG A 84 15.16 1.12 -3.15
CA ARG A 84 15.45 0.47 -1.86
C ARG A 84 16.94 0.27 -1.59
N LEU A 85 17.73 -0.07 -2.62
CA LEU A 85 19.18 -0.18 -2.49
C LEU A 85 19.83 1.17 -2.17
N ILE A 86 19.37 2.23 -2.83
CA ILE A 86 19.84 3.60 -2.58
C ILE A 86 19.47 4.04 -1.16
N LEU A 87 18.21 3.90 -0.74
CA LEU A 87 17.74 4.27 0.61
C LEU A 87 18.57 3.59 1.70
N LYS A 88 18.84 2.29 1.56
CA LYS A 88 19.73 1.55 2.48
C LYS A 88 21.15 2.10 2.48
N THR A 89 21.71 2.37 1.31
CA THR A 89 23.11 2.86 1.19
C THR A 89 23.27 4.25 1.77
N LEU A 90 22.30 5.12 1.56
CA LEU A 90 22.30 6.48 2.08
C LEU A 90 21.91 6.57 3.56
N SER A 91 21.45 5.47 4.18
CA SER A 91 20.83 5.48 5.52
C SER A 91 19.77 6.58 5.62
N ALA A 92 18.92 6.69 4.60
CA ALA A 92 17.93 7.75 4.48
C ALA A 92 16.87 7.66 5.59
N ASP A 93 16.29 8.80 5.95
CA ASP A 93 15.15 8.85 6.86
C ASP A 93 13.92 8.23 6.20
N LEU A 94 13.52 7.06 6.70
CA LEU A 94 12.40 6.27 6.20
C LEU A 94 11.04 6.88 6.55
N GLN A 95 10.98 7.84 7.47
CA GLN A 95 9.74 8.54 7.76
C GLN A 95 9.29 9.40 6.57
N ASN A 96 10.23 10.12 5.94
CA ASN A 96 9.99 10.86 4.69
C ASN A 96 9.62 9.93 3.53
N GLU A 97 10.09 8.67 3.57
CA GLU A 97 9.75 7.68 2.55
C GLU A 97 8.28 7.20 2.67
N LEU A 98 7.72 7.16 3.89
CA LEU A 98 6.28 6.92 4.06
C LEU A 98 5.45 8.05 3.43
N ASP A 99 5.85 9.31 3.60
CA ASP A 99 5.19 10.46 2.97
C ASP A 99 5.25 10.36 1.44
N PHE A 100 6.43 10.01 0.90
CA PHE A 100 6.58 9.75 -0.54
C PHE A 100 5.60 8.66 -1.03
N THR A 101 5.46 7.54 -0.31
CA THR A 101 4.50 6.50 -0.71
C THR A 101 3.04 6.97 -0.60
N GLU A 102 2.70 7.85 0.35
CA GLU A 102 1.36 8.44 0.44
C GLU A 102 1.06 9.32 -0.78
N ASP A 103 2.03 10.09 -1.27
CA ASP A 103 1.88 10.88 -2.49
C ASP A 103 1.71 10.00 -3.74
N ILE A 104 2.46 8.90 -3.85
CA ILE A 104 2.26 7.93 -4.95
C ILE A 104 0.87 7.27 -4.85
N ALA A 105 0.38 7.00 -3.63
CA ALA A 105 -0.94 6.42 -3.42
C ALA A 105 -2.09 7.34 -3.87
N LYS A 106 -1.94 8.66 -3.70
CA LYS A 106 -2.92 9.66 -4.21
C LYS A 106 -3.09 9.57 -5.72
N ALA A 107 -2.00 9.30 -6.45
CA ALA A 107 -2.03 9.17 -7.90
C ALA A 107 -2.46 7.76 -8.37
N ASN A 108 -1.95 6.70 -7.71
CA ASN A 108 -2.23 5.32 -8.10
C ASN A 108 -2.17 4.36 -6.90
N SER A 109 -3.25 4.31 -6.12
CA SER A 109 -3.41 3.39 -4.99
C SER A 109 -3.53 1.91 -5.40
N LYS A 110 -3.87 1.59 -6.65
CA LYS A 110 -4.01 0.22 -7.16
C LYS A 110 -2.71 -0.33 -7.74
N ASN A 111 -1.58 0.05 -7.16
CA ASN A 111 -0.24 -0.32 -7.59
C ASN A 111 0.42 -1.32 -6.63
N TYR A 112 0.79 -2.51 -7.11
CA TYR A 112 1.42 -3.55 -6.27
C TYR A 112 2.77 -3.12 -5.68
N GLN A 113 3.60 -2.44 -6.48
CA GLN A 113 4.95 -2.04 -6.08
C GLN A 113 4.92 -1.01 -4.95
N LEU A 114 3.93 -0.09 -4.97
CA LEU A 114 3.66 0.86 -3.89
C LEU A 114 3.43 0.14 -2.56
N TRP A 115 2.45 -0.79 -2.51
CA TRP A 115 2.11 -1.49 -1.26
C TRP A 115 3.27 -2.35 -0.76
N HIS A 116 3.96 -3.04 -1.68
CA HIS A 116 5.15 -3.81 -1.32
C HIS A 116 6.27 -2.91 -0.77
N HIS A 117 6.50 -1.75 -1.39
CA HIS A 117 7.52 -0.81 -0.93
C HIS A 117 7.16 -0.19 0.41
N ARG A 118 5.91 0.26 0.60
CA ARG A 118 5.45 0.82 1.87
C ARG A 118 5.56 -0.21 2.99
N ARG A 119 5.18 -1.46 2.75
CA ARG A 119 5.39 -2.58 3.68
C ARG A 119 6.87 -2.74 4.05
N TRP A 120 7.77 -2.75 3.06
CA TRP A 120 9.21 -2.84 3.31
C TRP A 120 9.74 -1.68 4.18
N VAL A 121 9.23 -0.46 3.99
CA VAL A 121 9.56 0.70 4.83
C VAL A 121 9.06 0.49 6.26
N ALA A 122 7.78 0.12 6.41
CA ALA A 122 7.16 -0.12 7.72
C ALA A 122 7.82 -1.28 8.49
N GLU A 123 8.26 -2.34 7.80
CA GLU A 123 9.02 -3.45 8.38
C GLU A 123 10.32 -2.98 9.04
N ILE A 124 11.01 -2.00 8.45
CA ILE A 124 12.26 -1.46 9.01
C ILE A 124 11.98 -0.50 10.17
N LEU A 125 10.92 0.30 10.07
CA LEU A 125 10.50 1.23 11.13
C LEU A 125 9.91 0.50 12.34
N GLY A 126 9.39 -0.71 12.16
CA GLY A 126 8.80 -1.53 13.21
C GLY A 126 7.53 -0.90 13.80
N THR A 127 7.30 -1.11 15.09
CA THR A 127 6.08 -0.67 15.80
C THR A 127 5.90 0.85 15.81
N ASN A 128 6.93 1.62 15.50
CA ASN A 128 6.82 3.08 15.37
C ASN A 128 5.96 3.50 14.17
N ALA A 129 5.81 2.63 13.16
CA ALA A 129 4.97 2.88 12.00
C ALA A 129 3.50 2.47 12.21
N THR A 130 3.17 1.67 13.23
CA THR A 130 1.85 1.03 13.39
C THR A 130 0.68 2.02 13.26
N SER A 131 0.68 3.08 14.07
CA SER A 131 -0.41 4.07 14.07
C SER A 131 -0.52 4.78 12.72
N GLN A 132 0.61 5.10 12.07
CA GLN A 132 0.61 5.77 10.77
C GLN A 132 0.08 4.86 9.67
N GLU A 133 0.41 3.57 9.70
CA GLU A 133 -0.08 2.61 8.71
C GLU A 133 -1.57 2.29 8.87
N LEU A 134 -2.07 2.23 10.11
CA LEU A 134 -3.49 2.08 10.39
C LEU A 134 -4.27 3.33 9.95
N GLU A 135 -3.76 4.54 10.19
CA GLU A 135 -4.38 5.77 9.70
C GLU A 135 -4.32 5.88 8.18
N PHE A 136 -3.20 5.52 7.56
CA PHE A 136 -3.06 5.50 6.10
C PHE A 136 -4.07 4.55 5.45
N THR A 137 -4.19 3.32 5.95
CA THR A 137 -5.18 2.37 5.42
C THR A 137 -6.61 2.83 5.69
N LYS A 138 -6.91 3.45 6.84
CA LYS A 138 -8.22 4.06 7.12
C LYS A 138 -8.57 5.15 6.11
N LYS A 139 -7.63 6.05 5.78
CA LYS A 139 -7.81 7.07 4.71
C LYS A 139 -8.13 6.42 3.37
N ILE A 140 -7.35 5.44 2.92
CA ILE A 140 -7.60 4.75 1.62
C ILE A 140 -8.98 4.07 1.62
N LEU A 141 -9.36 3.42 2.72
CA LEU A 141 -10.64 2.72 2.86
C LEU A 141 -11.84 3.67 2.92
N SER A 142 -11.67 4.90 3.42
CA SER A 142 -12.72 5.93 3.36
C SER A 142 -13.05 6.35 1.92
N HIS A 143 -12.09 6.25 1.00
CA HIS A 143 -12.30 6.52 -0.42
C HIS A 143 -12.77 5.28 -1.21
N ASP A 144 -12.23 4.10 -0.89
CA ASP A 144 -12.63 2.81 -1.48
C ASP A 144 -12.69 1.74 -0.37
N ALA A 145 -13.87 1.58 0.22
CA ALA A 145 -14.09 0.66 1.35
C ALA A 145 -13.81 -0.82 1.02
N LYS A 146 -13.66 -1.16 -0.27
CA LYS A 146 -13.38 -2.50 -0.76
C LYS A 146 -11.96 -2.62 -1.33
N HIS A 147 -11.09 -1.64 -1.07
CA HIS A 147 -9.72 -1.63 -1.58
C HIS A 147 -8.90 -2.82 -1.06
N TYR A 148 -8.71 -3.82 -1.92
CA TYR A 148 -8.12 -5.11 -1.54
C TYR A 148 -6.70 -4.98 -0.97
N HIS A 149 -5.85 -4.16 -1.58
CA HIS A 149 -4.48 -3.97 -1.09
C HIS A 149 -4.44 -3.27 0.26
N ALA A 150 -5.40 -2.37 0.55
CA ALA A 150 -5.44 -1.67 1.82
C ALA A 150 -5.85 -2.62 2.94
N TRP A 151 -6.85 -3.47 2.70
CA TRP A 151 -7.23 -4.53 3.64
C TRP A 151 -6.11 -5.54 3.89
N ALA A 152 -5.46 -6.01 2.83
CA ALA A 152 -4.33 -6.94 2.95
C ALA A 152 -3.15 -6.32 3.73
N HIS A 153 -2.84 -5.06 3.47
CA HIS A 153 -1.80 -4.32 4.19
C HIS A 153 -2.18 -4.09 5.65
N ARG A 154 -3.42 -3.69 5.93
CA ARG A 154 -3.93 -3.49 7.29
C ARG A 154 -3.85 -4.77 8.13
N GLN A 155 -4.26 -5.91 7.57
CA GLN A 155 -4.12 -7.20 8.25
C GLN A 155 -2.66 -7.55 8.54
N TRP A 156 -1.76 -7.29 7.58
CA TRP A 156 -0.33 -7.47 7.78
C TRP A 156 0.23 -6.58 8.91
N VAL A 157 -0.13 -5.29 8.94
CA VAL A 157 0.26 -4.35 10.01
C VAL A 157 -0.14 -4.89 11.37
N LEU A 158 -1.39 -5.35 11.51
CA LEU A 158 -1.90 -5.91 12.76
C LEU A 158 -1.08 -7.13 13.21
N GLN A 159 -0.75 -8.03 12.29
CA GLN A 159 -0.01 -9.26 12.60
C GLN A 159 1.44 -9.02 12.98
N GLU A 160 2.14 -8.14 12.25
CA GLU A 160 3.59 -7.96 12.45
C GLU A 160 3.93 -6.79 13.38
N LEU A 161 3.11 -5.74 13.39
CA LEU A 161 3.38 -4.49 14.11
C LEU A 161 2.40 -4.20 15.26
N GLY A 162 1.30 -4.95 15.38
CA GLY A 162 0.30 -4.78 16.43
C GLY A 162 -0.76 -3.71 16.12
N GLY A 163 -1.33 -3.08 17.15
CA GLY A 163 -2.42 -2.10 17.02
C GLY A 163 -3.81 -2.75 16.93
N TRP A 164 -4.02 -3.82 17.69
CA TRP A 164 -5.28 -4.58 17.69
C TRP A 164 -6.38 -3.96 18.54
N GLU A 165 -6.02 -3.05 19.45
CA GLU A 165 -6.84 -2.54 20.55
C GLU A 165 -8.14 -1.90 20.03
N ASP A 166 -8.03 -1.08 18.99
CA ASP A 166 -9.17 -0.32 18.43
C ASP A 166 -9.74 -0.96 17.16
N GLU A 167 -9.17 -2.07 16.69
CA GLU A 167 -9.51 -2.63 15.38
C GLU A 167 -10.93 -3.23 15.33
N LEU A 168 -11.40 -3.79 16.45
CA LEU A 168 -12.76 -4.33 16.54
C LEU A 168 -13.81 -3.20 16.52
N ASP A 169 -13.50 -2.07 17.15
CA ASP A 169 -14.33 -0.87 17.16
C ASP A 169 -14.35 -0.25 15.76
N TYR A 170 -13.21 -0.19 15.07
CA TYR A 170 -13.17 0.23 13.66
C TYR A 170 -14.02 -0.67 12.75
N CYS A 171 -14.00 -1.99 12.96
CA CYS A 171 -14.91 -2.90 12.24
C CYS A 171 -16.38 -2.60 12.54
N HIS A 172 -16.70 -2.20 13.77
CA HIS A 172 -18.05 -1.83 14.17
C HIS A 172 -18.49 -0.55 13.46
N GLU A 173 -17.68 0.51 13.46
CA GLU A 173 -17.92 1.78 12.75
C GLU A 173 -18.26 1.52 11.28
N LEU A 174 -17.44 0.74 10.57
CA LEU A 174 -17.65 0.43 9.15
C LEU A 174 -18.95 -0.34 8.88
N LEU A 175 -19.39 -1.19 9.81
CA LEU A 175 -20.63 -1.95 9.69
C LEU A 175 -21.87 -1.16 10.08
N GLU A 176 -21.72 -0.12 10.92
CA GLU A 176 -22.78 0.87 11.14
C GLU A 176 -22.98 1.75 9.92
N GLU A 177 -21.90 2.12 9.23
CA GLU A 177 -21.95 2.87 7.97
C GLU A 177 -22.53 2.05 6.81
N ASP A 178 -22.02 0.82 6.61
CA ASP A 178 -22.50 -0.10 5.58
C ASP A 178 -22.47 -1.55 6.07
N ILE A 179 -23.63 -2.01 6.55
CA ILE A 179 -23.80 -3.39 7.02
C ILE A 179 -23.60 -4.44 5.91
N PHE A 180 -23.67 -4.07 4.63
CA PHE A 180 -23.43 -4.96 3.48
C PHE A 180 -21.94 -5.05 3.10
N ASN A 181 -21.05 -4.33 3.78
CA ASN A 181 -19.62 -4.36 3.52
C ASN A 181 -19.00 -5.70 3.93
N ASN A 182 -18.90 -6.63 2.97
CA ASN A 182 -18.30 -7.94 3.19
C ASN A 182 -16.82 -7.85 3.64
N SER A 183 -16.08 -6.81 3.24
CA SER A 183 -14.70 -6.63 3.68
C SER A 183 -14.62 -6.32 5.18
N ALA A 184 -15.54 -5.49 5.69
CA ALA A 184 -15.64 -5.21 7.13
C ALA A 184 -16.04 -6.46 7.93
N TRP A 185 -16.99 -7.27 7.43
CA TRP A 185 -17.32 -8.57 8.04
C TRP A 185 -16.13 -9.54 8.05
N ASN A 186 -15.37 -9.59 6.95
CA ASN A 186 -14.16 -10.40 6.87
C ASN A 186 -13.08 -9.92 7.85
N GLN A 187 -12.89 -8.61 7.95
CA GLN A 187 -11.96 -8.02 8.91
C GLN A 187 -12.38 -8.33 10.35
N ARG A 188 -13.66 -8.19 10.68
CA ARG A 188 -14.19 -8.55 12.00
C ARG A 188 -13.83 -10.00 12.36
N ASN A 189 -14.08 -10.94 11.44
CA ASN A 189 -13.71 -12.35 11.64
C ASN A 189 -12.20 -12.53 11.84
N PHE A 190 -11.39 -11.83 11.05
CA PHE A 190 -9.92 -11.84 11.19
C PHE A 190 -9.48 -11.35 12.57
N VAL A 191 -9.97 -10.19 13.04
CA VAL A 191 -9.64 -9.62 14.34
C VAL A 191 -9.96 -10.61 15.46
N ILE A 192 -11.16 -11.17 15.42
CA ILE A 192 -11.66 -12.11 16.42
C ILE A 192 -10.83 -13.40 16.48
N THR A 193 -10.39 -13.89 15.32
CA THR A 193 -9.67 -15.16 15.23
C THR A 193 -8.17 -15.02 15.44
N ARG A 194 -7.60 -13.83 15.21
CA ARG A 194 -6.15 -13.59 15.20
C ARG A 194 -5.67 -12.68 16.33
N SER A 195 -6.52 -11.82 16.88
CA SER A 195 -6.13 -10.92 17.97
C SER A 195 -5.67 -11.71 19.18
N PRO A 196 -4.50 -11.36 19.78
CA PRO A 196 -4.02 -12.00 20.99
C PRO A 196 -4.85 -11.63 22.23
N PHE A 197 -5.70 -10.60 22.16
CA PHE A 197 -6.40 -10.02 23.30
C PHE A 197 -7.84 -10.54 23.49
N LEU A 198 -8.47 -11.03 22.42
CA LEU A 198 -9.90 -11.39 22.45
C LEU A 198 -10.17 -12.82 22.91
N GLY A 199 -9.14 -13.64 23.18
CA GLY A 199 -9.31 -15.04 23.61
C GLY A 199 -9.92 -15.95 22.54
N GLY A 200 -10.00 -15.48 21.28
CA GLY A 200 -10.50 -16.22 20.14
C GLY A 200 -12.02 -16.47 20.15
N LEU A 201 -12.46 -17.29 19.20
CA LEU A 201 -13.89 -17.58 18.93
C LEU A 201 -14.67 -18.06 20.15
N LYS A 202 -14.03 -18.81 21.06
CA LYS A 202 -14.70 -19.39 22.23
C LYS A 202 -15.10 -18.32 23.24
N ALA A 203 -14.23 -17.34 23.47
CA ALA A 203 -14.43 -16.32 24.51
C ALA A 203 -15.55 -15.35 24.13
N ILE A 204 -15.65 -14.98 22.86
CA ILE A 204 -16.59 -13.96 22.37
C ILE A 204 -17.81 -14.56 21.65
N ARG A 205 -18.04 -15.88 21.81
CA ARG A 205 -19.04 -16.62 21.04
C ARG A 205 -20.44 -16.02 21.15
N GLU A 206 -20.89 -15.81 22.37
CA GLU A 206 -22.26 -15.37 22.65
C GLU A 206 -22.50 -13.94 22.19
N SER A 207 -21.54 -13.05 22.41
CA SER A 207 -21.62 -11.65 21.96
C SER A 207 -21.63 -11.56 20.43
N GLU A 208 -20.80 -12.33 19.74
CA GLU A 208 -20.75 -12.32 18.27
C GLU A 208 -22.02 -12.90 17.64
N VAL A 209 -22.53 -14.02 18.16
CA VAL A 209 -23.79 -14.57 17.67
C VAL A 209 -24.93 -13.58 17.87
N SER A 210 -25.00 -12.94 19.05
CA SER A 210 -26.00 -11.89 19.31
C SER A 210 -25.87 -10.71 18.36
N TYR A 211 -24.65 -10.23 18.13
CA TYR A 211 -24.36 -9.13 17.20
C TYR A 211 -24.80 -9.48 15.77
N THR A 212 -24.41 -10.65 15.25
CA THR A 212 -24.76 -11.06 13.88
C THR A 212 -26.26 -11.33 13.72
N LEU A 213 -26.92 -11.90 14.73
CA LEU A 213 -28.37 -12.11 14.69
C LEU A 213 -29.13 -10.78 14.62
N LYS A 214 -28.69 -9.75 15.37
CA LYS A 214 -29.27 -8.40 15.26
C LYS A 214 -29.14 -7.86 13.84
N ALA A 215 -27.95 -7.99 13.22
CA ALA A 215 -27.73 -7.56 11.84
C ALA A 215 -28.61 -8.32 10.84
N ILE A 216 -28.79 -9.64 11.01
CA ILE A 216 -29.67 -10.47 10.19
C ILE A 216 -31.14 -10.08 10.35
N VAL A 217 -31.60 -9.84 11.58
CA VAL A 217 -32.99 -9.44 11.83
C VAL A 217 -33.29 -8.07 11.20
N ALA A 218 -32.35 -7.14 11.28
CA ALA A 218 -32.47 -5.83 10.64
C ALA A 218 -32.42 -5.91 9.11
N HIS A 219 -31.55 -6.77 8.55
CA HIS A 219 -31.33 -6.92 7.11
C HIS A 219 -31.25 -8.41 6.70
N PRO A 220 -32.39 -9.13 6.62
CA PRO A 220 -32.41 -10.56 6.32
C PRO A 220 -31.85 -10.93 4.94
N GLU A 221 -31.88 -9.99 3.99
CA GLU A 221 -31.34 -10.11 2.64
C GLU A 221 -29.81 -10.00 2.55
N ASN A 222 -29.15 -9.54 3.61
CA ASN A 222 -27.71 -9.36 3.62
C ASN A 222 -26.99 -10.72 3.73
N GLU A 223 -26.49 -11.22 2.61
CA GLU A 223 -25.77 -12.50 2.57
C GLU A 223 -24.48 -12.49 3.43
N SER A 224 -23.84 -11.33 3.61
CA SER A 224 -22.57 -11.22 4.35
C SER A 224 -22.72 -11.63 5.82
N SER A 225 -23.79 -11.15 6.49
CA SER A 225 -24.06 -11.48 7.90
C SER A 225 -24.42 -12.96 8.07
N TRP A 226 -25.19 -13.54 7.14
CA TRP A 226 -25.47 -14.98 7.11
C TRP A 226 -24.21 -15.82 6.90
N ARG A 227 -23.35 -15.44 5.96
CA ARG A 227 -22.07 -16.13 5.69
C ARG A 227 -21.16 -16.06 6.90
N TYR A 228 -21.08 -14.90 7.56
CA TYR A 228 -20.34 -14.72 8.80
C TYR A 228 -20.82 -15.67 9.90
N LEU A 229 -22.13 -15.71 10.17
CA LEU A 229 -22.71 -16.61 11.18
C LEU A 229 -22.45 -18.09 10.85
N ARG A 230 -22.55 -18.47 9.57
CA ARG A 230 -22.27 -19.84 9.10
C ARG A 230 -20.79 -20.20 9.28
N GLY A 231 -19.87 -19.29 8.98
CA GLY A 231 -18.45 -19.48 9.21
C GLY A 231 -18.15 -19.72 10.69
N PHE A 232 -18.71 -18.88 11.55
CA PHE A 232 -18.55 -18.93 13.00
C PHE A 232 -19.01 -20.25 13.62
N THR A 233 -20.20 -20.72 13.23
CA THR A 233 -20.77 -21.99 13.72
C THR A 233 -19.96 -23.20 13.28
N LYS A 234 -19.48 -23.24 12.03
CA LYS A 234 -18.63 -24.36 11.54
C LYS A 234 -17.27 -24.43 12.25
N MET A 235 -16.61 -23.29 12.46
CA MET A 235 -15.30 -23.26 13.12
C MET A 235 -15.39 -23.70 14.59
N THR A 236 -16.48 -23.36 15.27
CA THR A 236 -16.71 -23.74 16.67
C THR A 236 -16.94 -25.24 16.84
N ILE A 237 -17.61 -25.90 15.89
CA ILE A 237 -17.83 -27.35 15.92
C ILE A 237 -16.53 -28.13 15.70
N SER A 238 -15.56 -27.58 14.95
CA SER A 238 -14.28 -28.26 14.69
C SER A 238 -13.26 -28.17 15.84
N LEU A 239 -13.50 -27.28 16.82
CA LEU A 239 -12.61 -27.01 17.95
C LEU A 239 -13.09 -27.63 19.28
N GLY A 240 -14.20 -28.38 19.25
CA GLY A 240 -14.74 -29.14 20.39
C GLY A 240 -14.58 -30.63 20.17
#